data_AF-A0A4U5P1N9-F1
#
_entry.id   AF-A0A4U5P1N9-F1
#
_cell.length_a   1.000
_cell.length_b   1.000
_cell.length_c   1.000
_cell.angle_alpha   90.00
_cell.angle_beta   90.00
_cell.angle_gamma   90.00
#
_symmetry.space_group_name_H-M   'P 1'
#
loop_
_entity.id
_entity.type
_entity.pdbx_description
1 polymer ?
#
loop_
_entity_poly.entity_id
_entity_poly.type
_entity_poly.pdbx_seq_one_letter_code
_entity_poly.pdbx_strand_id
1 'polypeptide(L)' 'MLGSDSIEKVVNFYFHAITAVRPRTRYLYGWGAKIYLIPGSYLPTGLLDFLVRYVTYETENPAALKCPK' A
#
# COMPACT_ATOMS: atom_id res chain seq x y z
N MET A 1 10.27 7.13 -8.37
CA MET A 1 10.59 8.42 -7.73
C MET A 1 9.30 9.04 -7.18
N LEU A 2 8.88 8.64 -5.97
CA LEU A 2 7.70 9.19 -5.28
C LEU A 2 7.92 9.14 -3.75
N GLY A 3 9.16 9.39 -3.30
CA GLY A 3 9.49 9.50 -1.88
C GLY A 3 9.43 10.96 -1.47
N SER A 4 8.47 11.34 -0.64
CA SER A 4 8.45 12.67 -0.01
C SER A 4 9.51 12.73 1.09
N ASP A 5 10.20 13.86 1.25
CA ASP A 5 11.34 14.02 2.17
C ASP A 5 11.00 13.95 3.68
N SER A 6 9.72 13.80 4.05
CA SER A 6 9.27 13.81 5.44
C SER A 6 9.14 12.41 6.06
N ILE A 7 10.24 11.69 6.22
CA ILE A 7 10.28 10.37 6.89
C ILE A 7 9.85 10.50 8.36
N GLU A 8 10.22 11.61 9.01
CA GLU A 8 9.90 11.88 10.42
C GLU A 8 8.41 11.83 10.74
N LYS A 9 7.57 12.29 9.81
CA LYS A 9 6.11 12.29 9.98
C LYS A 9 5.56 10.86 9.98
N VAL A 10 6.12 9.97 9.16
CA VAL A 10 5.81 8.53 9.13
C VAL A 10 6.19 7.91 10.47
N VAL A 11 7.43 8.16 10.92
CA VAL A 11 7.98 7.60 12.16
C VAL A 11 7.17 8.04 13.38
N ASN A 12 6.86 9.33 13.50
CA ASN A 12 6.06 9.84 14.63
C ASN A 12 4.64 9.27 14.66
N PHE A 13 4.01 9.07 13.50
CA PHE A 13 2.68 8.44 13.43
C PHE A 13 2.71 7.00 13.95
N TYR A 14 3.71 6.21 13.55
CA TYR A 14 3.88 4.84 14.04
C TYR A 14 4.30 4.78 15.51
N PHE A 15 5.15 5.72 15.97
CA PHE A 15 5.51 5.83 17.37
C PHE A 15 4.28 6.06 18.25
N HIS A 16 3.39 6.96 17.84
CA HIS A 16 2.11 7.18 18.52
C HIS A 16 1.22 5.92 18.46
N ALA A 17 1.17 5.21 17.33
CA ALA A 17 0.37 4.00 17.19
C ALA A 17 0.80 2.89 18.16
N ILE A 18 2.10 2.70 18.37
CA ILE A 18 2.66 1.64 19.22
C ILE A 18 2.58 2.02 20.71
N THR A 19 2.66 3.31 21.04
CA THR A 19 2.59 3.81 22.42
C THR A 19 1.17 4.12 22.89
N ALA A 20 0.15 3.99 22.04
CA ALA A 20 -1.23 4.29 22.39
C ALA A 20 -1.80 3.32 23.44
N VAL A 21 -2.45 3.87 24.47
CA VAL A 21 -3.13 3.10 25.54
C VAL A 21 -4.24 2.18 24.99
N ARG A 22 -4.84 2.53 23.86
CA ARG A 22 -5.89 1.73 23.19
C ARG A 22 -5.57 1.60 21.70
N PRO A 23 -4.74 0.61 21.30
CA PRO A 23 -4.30 0.48 19.92
C PRO A 23 -5.45 0.07 18.99
N ARG A 24 -5.45 0.58 17.75
CA ARG A 24 -6.36 0.16 16.68
C ARG A 24 -5.70 -0.92 15.81
N THR A 25 -6.50 -1.84 15.28
CA THR A 25 -6.01 -2.91 14.40
C THR A 25 -5.53 -2.44 13.02
N ARG A 26 -5.86 -1.20 12.62
CA ARG A 26 -5.47 -0.64 11.33
C ARG A 26 -5.00 0.82 11.49
N TYR A 27 -3.71 1.04 11.30
CA TYR A 27 -3.09 2.37 11.23
C TYR A 27 -2.69 2.66 9.78
N LEU A 28 -3.10 3.81 9.27
CA LEU A 28 -2.90 4.25 7.89
C LEU A 28 -2.20 5.61 7.92
N TYR A 29 -1.01 5.70 7.34
CA TYR A 29 -0.28 6.95 7.25
C TYR A 29 -0.51 7.64 5.90
N GLY A 30 -0.94 8.89 5.93
CA GLY A 30 -1.15 9.70 4.74
C GLY A 30 -2.51 9.52 4.07
N TRP A 31 -2.92 10.54 3.32
CA TRP A 31 -4.24 10.59 2.69
C TRP A 31 -4.37 9.58 1.54
N GLY A 32 -3.31 9.41 0.75
CA GLY A 32 -3.28 8.41 -0.33
C GLY A 32 -3.47 6.99 0.20
N ALA A 33 -2.77 6.59 1.28
CA ALA A 33 -2.96 5.28 1.87
C ALA A 33 -4.40 5.06 2.34
N LYS A 34 -5.04 6.08 2.90
CA LYS A 34 -6.43 6.03 3.34
C LYS A 34 -7.41 5.92 2.16
N ILE A 35 -7.20 6.69 1.09
CA ILE A 35 -8.06 6.66 -0.11
C ILE A 35 -7.87 5.38 -0.92
N TYR A 36 -6.68 4.81 -1.02
CA TYR A 36 -6.47 3.59 -1.81
C TYR A 36 -6.77 2.31 -1.02
N LEU A 37 -6.28 2.24 0.22
CA LEU A 37 -6.35 0.99 0.99
C LEU A 37 -7.74 0.71 1.53
N ILE A 38 -8.52 1.74 1.88
CA ILE A 38 -9.88 1.56 2.40
C ILE A 38 -10.82 0.99 1.33
N PRO A 39 -11.08 1.65 0.19
CA PRO A 39 -11.93 1.08 -0.85
C PRO A 39 -11.33 -0.20 -1.43
N GLY A 40 -10.00 -0.31 -1.58
CA GLY A 40 -9.36 -1.55 -2.01
C GLY A 40 -9.65 -2.74 -1.08
N SER A 41 -9.81 -2.51 0.22
CA SER A 41 -10.18 -3.57 1.18
C SER A 41 -11.66 -3.98 1.07
N TYR A 42 -12.52 -3.12 0.53
CA TYR A 42 -13.94 -3.39 0.35
C TYR A 42 -14.28 -3.84 -1.08
N LEU A 43 -13.39 -3.63 -2.04
CA LEU A 43 -13.55 -4.09 -3.42
C LEU A 43 -13.33 -5.62 -3.50
N PRO A 44 -14.12 -6.33 -4.33
CA PRO A 44 -13.87 -7.73 -4.63
C PRO A 44 -12.53 -7.92 -5.36
N THR A 45 -11.83 -9.02 -5.07
CA THR A 45 -10.48 -9.31 -5.57
C THR A 45 -10.35 -9.16 -7.09
N GLY A 46 -11.36 -9.59 -7.85
CA GLY A 46 -11.33 -9.47 -9.31
C GLY A 46 -11.33 -8.03 -9.85
N LEU A 47 -11.97 -7.09 -9.14
CA LEU A 47 -11.98 -5.67 -9.53
C LEU A 47 -10.68 -4.97 -9.13
N LEU A 48 -10.12 -5.34 -7.97
CA LEU A 48 -8.81 -4.86 -7.54
C LEU A 48 -7.72 -5.37 -8.50
N ASP A 49 -7.73 -6.65 -8.86
CA ASP A 49 -6.79 -7.24 -9.82
C ASP A 49 -6.90 -6.58 -11.20
N PHE A 50 -8.12 -6.24 -11.64
CA PHE A 50 -8.32 -5.49 -12.88
C PHE A 50 -7.75 -4.07 -12.81
N LEU A 51 -7.99 -3.34 -11.71
CA LEU A 51 -7.44 -1.99 -11.50
C LEU A 51 -5.92 -2.00 -11.40
N VAL A 52 -5.34 -2.95 -10.65
CA VAL A 52 -3.90 -3.11 -10.53
C VAL A 52 -3.31 -3.41 -11.89
N ARG A 53 -3.86 -4.40 -12.62
CA ARG A 53 -3.41 -4.71 -13.99
C ARG A 53 -3.53 -3.52 -14.92
N TYR A 54 -4.59 -2.71 -14.78
CA TYR A 54 -4.78 -1.50 -15.57
C TYR A 54 -3.72 -0.42 -15.29
N VAL A 55 -3.33 -0.29 -14.02
CA VAL A 55 -2.34 0.70 -13.57
C VAL A 55 -0.90 0.22 -13.83
N THR A 56 -0.63 -1.08 -13.77
CA THR A 56 0.72 -1.67 -13.83
C THR A 56 1.08 -2.28 -15.19
N TYR A 57 0.51 -1.82 -16.31
CA TYR A 57 0.84 -2.31 -17.66
C TYR A 57 2.32 -2.13 -18.10
N GLU A 58 3.21 -1.66 -17.21
CA GLU A 58 4.60 -1.33 -17.56
C GLU A 58 5.65 -2.00 -16.65
N THR A 59 5.37 -3.17 -16.07
CA THR A 59 6.42 -4.04 -15.49
C THR A 59 6.26 -5.52 -15.84
N GLU A 60 5.69 -5.83 -17.00
CA GLU A 60 5.98 -7.12 -17.64
C GLU A 60 7.30 -6.97 -18.41
N ASN A 61 8.43 -6.95 -17.71
CA ASN A 61 9.62 -7.53 -18.30
C ASN A 61 9.47 -9.05 -18.15
N PRO A 62 9.19 -9.81 -19.22
CA PRO A 62 8.93 -11.24 -19.17
C PRO A 62 10.15 -12.08 -18.70
N ALA A 63 11.29 -11.44 -18.41
CA ALA A 63 12.50 -12.12 -17.94
C ALA A 63 12.41 -12.73 -16.53
N ALA A 64 11.52 -12.28 -15.65
CA ALA A 64 11.51 -12.70 -14.23
C ALA A 64 10.64 -13.95 -13.92
N LEU A 65 9.84 -14.46 -14.88
CA LEU A 65 9.00 -15.66 -14.68
C LEU A 65 9.60 -16.96 -15.23
N LYS A 66 10.89 -17.00 -15.56
CA LYS A 66 11.59 -18.28 -15.74
C LYS A 66 12.11 -18.79 -14.39
N CYS A 67 11.20 -19.26 -13.54
CA CYS A 67 11.59 -20.33 -12.61
C CYS A 67 11.70 -21.62 -13.44
N PRO A 68 12.88 -22.26 -13.50
CA PRO A 68 12.98 -23.56 -14.14
C PRO A 68 12.14 -24.58 -13.34
N LYS A 69 11.39 -25.41 -14.07
CA LYS A 69 10.81 -26.65 -13.52
C LYS A 69 11.92 -27.62 -13.17
#